data_AF-A0A7X7VR41-F1
#
_entry.id   AF-A0A7X7VR41-F1
#
_cell.length_a   1.000
_cell.length_b   1.000
_cell.length_c   1.000
_cell.angle_alpha   90.00
_cell.angle_beta   90.00
_cell.angle_gamma   90.00
#
_symmetry.space_group_name_H-M   'P 1'
#
loop_
_entity.id
_entity.type
_entity.pdbx_description
1 polymer ?
#
loop_
_entity_poly.entity_id
_entity_poly.type
_entity_poly.pdbx_seq_one_letter_code
_entity_poly.pdbx_strand_id
1 'polypeptide(L)'
;MGLVNATMQVIKSWDDALDPTQRPESVTLQILQDDHEYSQLTLDATSEWQATLVVAPGLFAGDKKLEPGHNYSVKELDGSKAYELSAETIHPMLVNGVLQKTTSDSAATLVATNALKGEIAITKIVTTEDGETVPADAESSFKVGLKDASGQWGGGALTYRVYESDGSMSYKGTISDGGTISLQASQTARILLLPSQMHYTIEEQSLPGGFKNTDSSNATGTTGANTLSTVTFTSNYATPLLLLTQGLEVTRVLEGRPWLKSDHFEFTLAAIDAAPLPEQTTATATAGAKTASFGRLRSTGLESTATRSARAPRDLPVCKTMGHGSSHSRGNR
;
A
#
# COMPACT_ATOMS: atom_id res chain seq x y z
N MET A 1 -23.83 -2.43 63.31
CA MET A 1 -23.14 -1.26 62.75
C MET A 1 -23.80 -0.99 61.41
N GLY A 2 -24.31 0.23 61.17
CA GLY A 2 -24.94 0.56 59.90
C GLY A 2 -23.87 0.63 58.82
N LEU A 3 -24.13 0.02 57.66
CA LEU A 3 -23.24 0.10 56.50
C LEU A 3 -23.03 1.57 56.16
N VAL A 4 -21.78 2.05 56.22
CA VAL A 4 -21.47 3.41 55.79
C VAL A 4 -21.57 3.45 54.28
N ASN A 5 -22.33 4.39 53.74
CA ASN A 5 -22.42 4.62 52.30
C ASN A 5 -21.81 5.96 51.92
N ALA A 6 -21.28 6.04 50.70
CA ALA A 6 -20.79 7.26 50.10
C ALA A 6 -21.11 7.28 48.60
N THR A 7 -20.98 8.45 47.98
CA THR A 7 -21.12 8.60 46.53
C THR A 7 -19.77 8.83 45.89
N MET A 8 -19.57 8.23 44.72
CA MET A 8 -18.35 8.27 43.94
C MET A 8 -18.66 8.56 42.47
N GLN A 9 -17.79 9.28 41.77
CA GLN A 9 -17.93 9.50 40.33
C GLN A 9 -17.41 8.29 39.54
N VAL A 10 -18.14 7.95 38.48
CA VAL A 10 -17.73 7.01 37.44
C VAL A 10 -17.62 7.80 36.13
N ILE A 11 -16.47 7.71 35.47
CA ILE A 11 -16.17 8.46 34.25
C ILE A 11 -15.79 7.49 33.15
N LYS A 12 -16.44 7.61 31.99
CA LYS A 12 -16.00 6.99 30.75
C LYS A 12 -15.14 7.98 29.97
N SER A 13 -13.89 7.60 29.70
CA SER A 13 -12.95 8.38 28.90
C SER A 13 -12.71 7.72 27.54
N TRP A 14 -12.43 8.54 26.53
CA TRP A 14 -12.21 8.12 25.15
C TRP A 14 -10.89 8.73 24.64
N ASP A 15 -9.96 7.87 24.22
CA ASP A 15 -8.71 8.23 23.57
C ASP A 15 -8.75 7.78 22.11
N ASP A 16 -9.34 8.63 21.25
CA ASP A 16 -9.73 8.27 19.88
C ASP A 16 -9.57 9.38 18.84
N ALA A 17 -8.63 10.30 19.09
CA ALA A 17 -8.33 11.40 18.17
C ALA A 17 -8.02 10.95 16.72
N LEU A 18 -7.54 9.72 16.50
CA LEU A 18 -7.26 9.17 15.17
C LEU A 18 -8.54 8.95 14.34
N ASP A 19 -9.62 8.47 14.95
CA ASP A 19 -10.93 8.33 14.32
C ASP A 19 -12.08 8.33 15.37
N PRO A 20 -12.54 9.52 15.79
CA PRO A 20 -13.62 9.63 16.78
C PRO A 20 -14.97 9.14 16.25
N THR A 21 -15.10 8.87 14.95
CA THR A 21 -16.34 8.35 14.36
C THR A 21 -16.62 6.89 14.73
N GLN A 22 -15.62 6.18 15.27
CA GLN A 22 -15.79 4.83 15.81
C GLN A 22 -16.51 4.81 17.17
N ARG A 23 -16.63 5.96 17.83
CA ARG A 23 -17.22 6.06 19.16
C ARG A 23 -18.71 5.72 19.09
N PRO A 24 -19.21 4.76 19.89
CA PRO A 24 -20.63 4.44 19.92
C PRO A 24 -21.45 5.58 20.54
N GLU A 25 -22.74 5.60 20.27
CA GLU A 25 -23.65 6.61 20.85
C GLU A 25 -23.82 6.43 22.37
N SER A 26 -23.70 5.20 22.87
CA SER A 26 -23.74 4.85 24.29
C SER A 26 -22.86 3.64 24.62
N VAL A 27 -22.55 3.44 25.90
CA VAL A 27 -21.86 2.27 26.43
C VAL A 27 -22.44 1.89 27.80
N THR A 28 -22.49 0.60 28.09
CA THR A 28 -22.95 0.03 29.35
C THR A 28 -21.77 -0.52 30.14
N LEU A 29 -21.43 0.18 31.24
CA LEU A 29 -20.43 -0.24 32.21
C LEU A 29 -21.06 -1.18 33.24
N GLN A 30 -20.57 -2.42 33.34
CA GLN A 30 -20.83 -3.30 34.47
C GLN A 30 -19.80 -3.01 35.56
N ILE A 31 -20.28 -2.52 36.69
CA ILE A 31 -19.46 -2.29 37.89
C ILE A 31 -19.47 -3.56 38.71
N LEU A 32 -18.28 -4.01 39.10
CA LEU A 32 -18.10 -5.15 40.00
C LEU A 32 -17.67 -4.66 41.39
N GLN A 33 -18.22 -5.28 42.43
CA GLN A 33 -17.79 -5.16 43.82
C GLN A 33 -17.20 -6.51 44.24
N ASP A 34 -15.92 -6.53 44.64
CA ASP A 34 -15.18 -7.77 44.96
C ASP A 34 -15.40 -8.87 43.91
N ASP A 35 -15.26 -8.51 42.63
CA ASP A 35 -15.45 -9.37 41.45
C ASP A 35 -16.89 -9.89 41.22
N HIS A 36 -17.85 -9.46 42.02
CA HIS A 36 -19.28 -9.76 41.84
C HIS A 36 -19.99 -8.59 41.18
N GLU A 37 -20.97 -8.87 40.33
CA GLU A 37 -21.80 -7.81 39.74
C GLU A 37 -22.47 -6.96 40.81
N TYR A 38 -22.29 -5.64 40.72
CA TYR A 38 -22.79 -4.68 41.69
C TYR A 38 -23.82 -3.72 41.09
N SER A 39 -23.50 -3.15 39.93
CA SER A 39 -24.37 -2.19 39.24
C SER A 39 -24.07 -2.15 37.74
N GLN A 40 -25.01 -1.60 36.96
CA GLN A 40 -24.80 -1.29 35.55
C GLN A 40 -25.12 0.18 35.31
N LEU A 41 -24.27 0.86 34.54
CA LEU A 41 -24.40 2.27 34.19
C LEU A 41 -24.32 2.42 32.67
N THR A 42 -25.40 2.89 32.05
CA THR A 42 -25.39 3.29 30.64
C THR A 42 -25.01 4.76 30.55
N LEU A 43 -23.93 5.03 29.82
CA LEU A 43 -23.36 6.36 29.64
C LEU A 43 -23.36 6.73 28.15
N ASP A 44 -23.64 8.00 27.88
CA ASP A 44 -23.70 8.58 26.55
C ASP A 44 -23.29 10.06 26.58
N ALA A 45 -23.40 10.74 25.44
CA ALA A 45 -23.09 12.17 25.32
C ALA A 45 -24.00 13.08 26.18
N THR A 46 -25.24 12.68 26.48
CA THR A 46 -26.18 13.46 27.30
C THR A 46 -25.82 13.42 28.78
N SER A 47 -25.29 12.28 29.24
CA SER A 47 -24.70 12.12 30.58
C SER A 47 -23.30 12.73 30.72
N GLU A 48 -22.79 13.36 29.65
CA GLU A 48 -21.38 13.79 29.55
C GLU A 48 -20.39 12.66 29.88
N TRP A 49 -20.76 11.42 29.54
CA TRP A 49 -20.01 10.21 29.82
C TRP A 49 -19.69 9.99 31.32
N GLN A 50 -20.57 10.43 32.20
CA GLN A 50 -20.37 10.41 33.65
C GLN A 50 -21.62 9.98 34.41
N ALA A 51 -21.42 9.34 35.57
CA ALA A 51 -22.48 9.02 36.51
C ALA A 51 -21.97 9.02 37.95
N THR A 52 -22.89 9.07 38.91
CA THR A 52 -22.60 8.87 40.33
C THR A 52 -23.00 7.47 40.75
N LEU A 53 -22.15 6.80 41.51
CA LEU A 53 -22.37 5.47 42.07
C LEU A 53 -22.38 5.54 43.60
N VAL A 54 -23.38 4.92 44.23
CA VAL A 54 -23.38 4.68 45.67
C VAL A 54 -22.48 3.49 45.96
N VAL A 55 -21.52 3.67 46.86
CA VAL A 55 -20.54 2.65 47.26
C VAL A 55 -20.58 2.43 48.77
N ALA A 56 -20.09 1.26 49.18
CA ALA A 56 -19.79 0.91 50.57
C ALA A 56 -18.26 0.99 50.76
N PRO A 57 -17.72 2.18 51.08
CA PRO A 57 -16.29 2.33 51.30
C PRO A 57 -15.88 1.66 52.63
N GLY A 58 -14.58 1.38 52.79
CA GLY A 58 -14.05 1.07 54.11
C GLY A 58 -13.99 2.32 54.99
N LEU A 59 -13.70 2.15 56.27
CA LEU A 59 -13.75 3.25 57.24
C LEU A 59 -12.49 3.28 58.10
N PHE A 60 -11.89 4.47 58.22
CA PHE A 60 -10.85 4.78 59.20
C PHE A 60 -11.34 5.84 60.19
N ALA A 61 -10.97 5.67 61.46
CA ALA A 61 -11.05 6.71 62.48
C ALA A 61 -9.64 6.93 63.04
N GLY A 62 -8.99 8.02 62.64
CA GLY A 62 -7.53 8.16 62.80
C GLY A 62 -6.80 7.01 62.11
N ASP A 63 -5.82 6.41 62.80
CA ASP A 63 -5.03 5.30 62.25
C ASP A 63 -5.75 3.93 62.34
N LYS A 64 -6.94 3.88 62.96
CA LYS A 64 -7.67 2.63 63.16
C LYS A 64 -8.60 2.35 62.00
N LYS A 65 -8.34 1.24 61.29
CA LYS A 65 -9.29 0.65 60.34
C LYS A 65 -10.48 0.05 61.10
N LEU A 66 -11.67 0.55 60.82
CA LEU A 66 -12.95 0.13 61.40
C LEU A 66 -13.71 -0.81 60.46
N GLU A 67 -13.75 -0.50 59.17
CA GLU A 67 -14.38 -1.33 58.15
C GLU A 67 -13.39 -1.58 57.00
N PRO A 68 -13.29 -2.82 56.49
CA PRO A 68 -12.30 -3.18 55.48
C PRO A 68 -12.55 -2.52 54.13
N GLY A 69 -13.81 -2.25 53.77
CA GLY A 69 -14.19 -1.76 52.44
C GLY A 69 -14.26 -2.86 51.38
N HIS A 70 -14.45 -2.44 50.14
CA HIS A 70 -14.61 -3.31 48.98
C HIS A 70 -13.79 -2.81 47.79
N ASN A 71 -13.37 -3.72 46.92
CA ASN A 71 -12.79 -3.37 45.63
C ASN A 71 -13.90 -3.07 44.62
N TYR A 72 -13.70 -2.05 43.79
CA TYR A 72 -14.58 -1.73 42.67
C TYR A 72 -13.80 -1.75 41.35
N SER A 73 -14.32 -2.47 40.37
CA SER A 73 -13.75 -2.58 39.02
C SER A 73 -14.84 -2.46 37.95
N VAL A 74 -14.43 -2.34 36.68
CA VAL A 74 -15.34 -2.10 35.55
C VAL A 74 -15.11 -3.12 34.44
N LYS A 75 -16.20 -3.57 33.83
CA LYS A 75 -16.24 -4.21 32.52
C LYS A 75 -17.19 -3.45 31.59
N GLU A 76 -16.98 -3.55 30.29
CA GLU A 76 -17.94 -3.09 29.29
C GLU A 76 -18.76 -4.27 28.77
N LEU A 77 -20.09 -4.15 28.78
CA LEU A 77 -20.98 -5.21 28.28
C LEU A 77 -21.17 -5.15 26.76
N ASP A 78 -21.15 -3.94 26.21
CA ASP A 78 -21.40 -3.59 24.81
C ASP A 78 -20.19 -2.88 24.17
N GLY A 79 -18.99 -3.20 24.65
CA GLY A 79 -17.73 -2.61 24.18
C GLY A 79 -17.51 -2.78 22.67
N SER A 80 -17.13 -1.69 22.01
CA SER A 80 -16.82 -1.70 20.57
C SER A 80 -15.50 -2.42 20.29
N LYS A 81 -15.48 -3.26 19.25
CA LYS A 81 -14.27 -3.98 18.80
C LYS A 81 -13.15 -3.05 18.33
N ALA A 82 -13.47 -1.79 18.05
CA ALA A 82 -12.50 -0.78 17.64
C ALA A 82 -11.61 -0.29 18.79
N TYR A 83 -11.98 -0.59 20.05
CA TYR A 83 -11.31 -0.04 21.22
C TYR A 83 -10.69 -1.12 22.11
N GLU A 84 -9.76 -0.69 22.96
CA GLU A 84 -9.18 -1.44 24.06
C GLU A 84 -9.54 -0.73 25.38
N LEU A 85 -10.24 -1.44 26.26
CA LEU A 85 -10.64 -0.93 27.56
C LEU A 85 -9.46 -1.03 28.55
N SER A 86 -9.20 0.07 29.24
CA SER A 86 -8.34 0.12 30.42
C SER A 86 -9.11 0.75 31.58
N ALA A 87 -9.06 0.10 32.74
CA ALA A 87 -9.68 0.59 33.96
C ALA A 87 -8.89 0.08 35.16
N GLU A 88 -8.80 0.89 36.20
CA GLU A 88 -8.17 0.49 37.45
C GLU A 88 -9.20 -0.10 38.42
N THR A 89 -8.79 -1.08 39.21
CA THR A 89 -9.56 -1.50 40.39
C THR A 89 -9.23 -0.57 41.55
N ILE A 90 -10.25 0.03 42.14
CA ILE A 90 -10.09 1.00 43.23
C ILE A 90 -10.66 0.44 44.53
N HIS A 91 -10.20 0.96 45.68
CA HIS A 91 -10.58 0.47 47.00
C HIS A 91 -10.99 1.65 47.90
N PRO A 92 -12.18 2.23 47.70
CA PRO A 92 -12.56 3.48 48.32
C PRO A 92 -12.62 3.37 49.85
N MET A 93 -12.06 4.37 50.54
CA MET A 93 -12.04 4.46 52.00
C MET A 93 -12.55 5.83 52.45
N LEU A 94 -13.36 5.87 53.51
CA LEU A 94 -13.65 7.08 54.26
C LEU A 94 -12.57 7.28 55.32
N VAL A 95 -11.74 8.30 55.14
CA VAL A 95 -10.70 8.71 56.09
C VAL A 95 -11.09 10.04 56.67
N ASN A 96 -11.41 10.06 57.96
CA ASN A 96 -11.88 11.27 58.68
C ASN A 96 -13.05 11.99 57.96
N GLY A 97 -13.96 11.21 57.35
CA GLY A 97 -15.14 11.71 56.63
C GLY A 97 -14.92 12.11 55.17
N VAL A 98 -13.70 11.98 54.64
CA VAL A 98 -13.39 12.26 53.22
C VAL A 98 -13.28 10.94 52.46
N LEU A 99 -13.98 10.83 51.33
CA LEU A 99 -13.90 9.65 50.47
C LEU A 99 -12.65 9.70 49.60
N GLN A 100 -11.79 8.71 49.80
CA GLN A 100 -10.50 8.56 49.14
C GLN A 100 -10.48 7.30 48.29
N LYS A 101 -9.75 7.29 47.17
CA LYS A 101 -9.64 6.16 46.25
C LYS A 101 -9.04 4.90 46.89
N THR A 102 -8.14 5.12 47.84
CA THR A 102 -7.49 4.12 48.72
C THR A 102 -7.20 4.79 50.06
N THR A 103 -6.13 4.42 50.77
CA THR A 103 -5.59 5.22 51.90
C THR A 103 -4.76 6.43 51.44
N SER A 104 -4.74 6.73 50.14
CA SER A 104 -4.12 7.94 49.59
C SER A 104 -5.11 9.11 49.53
N ASP A 105 -4.63 10.35 49.62
CA ASP A 105 -5.48 11.56 49.57
C ASP A 105 -6.14 11.84 48.20
N SER A 106 -6.06 10.91 47.23
CA SER A 106 -6.72 11.06 45.94
C SER A 106 -8.22 10.84 46.05
N ALA A 107 -9.02 11.71 45.43
CA ALA A 107 -10.47 11.53 45.35
C ALA A 107 -10.83 10.16 44.76
N ALA A 108 -11.82 9.48 45.35
CA ALA A 108 -12.36 8.26 44.78
C ALA A 108 -13.11 8.60 43.48
N THR A 109 -12.53 8.20 42.36
CA THR A 109 -13.14 8.26 41.03
C THR A 109 -12.78 6.98 40.30
N LEU A 110 -13.78 6.34 39.72
CA LEU A 110 -13.61 5.17 38.88
C LEU A 110 -13.58 5.61 37.42
N VAL A 111 -12.45 5.42 36.75
CA VAL A 111 -12.26 5.83 35.35
C VAL A 111 -12.10 4.60 34.48
N ALA A 112 -12.91 4.54 33.41
CA ALA A 112 -12.83 3.51 32.38
C ALA A 112 -12.47 4.18 31.04
N THR A 113 -11.27 3.96 30.54
CA THR A 113 -10.75 4.57 29.31
C THR A 113 -10.80 3.58 28.15
N ASN A 114 -11.47 3.95 27.07
CA ASN A 114 -11.36 3.23 25.79
C ASN A 114 -10.37 3.94 24.90
N ALA A 115 -9.26 3.27 24.61
CA ALA A 115 -8.29 3.72 23.62
C ALA A 115 -8.61 3.08 22.27
N LEU A 116 -8.70 3.89 21.22
CA LEU A 116 -8.93 3.40 19.87
C LEU A 116 -7.75 2.52 19.43
N LYS A 117 -8.00 1.46 18.70
CA LYS A 117 -6.94 0.65 18.10
C LYS A 117 -6.18 1.42 17.03
N GLY A 118 -4.90 1.12 16.88
CA GLY A 118 -4.02 1.81 15.93
C GLY A 118 -4.22 1.39 14.49
N GLU A 119 -3.48 2.04 13.60
CA GLU A 119 -3.46 1.76 12.17
C GLU A 119 -2.03 1.67 11.62
N ILE A 120 -1.89 1.00 10.47
CA ILE A 120 -0.65 1.02 9.68
C ILE A 120 -0.98 1.56 8.29
N ALA A 121 -0.26 2.61 7.86
CA ALA A 121 -0.26 3.11 6.49
C ALA A 121 0.97 2.60 5.73
N ILE A 122 0.76 1.89 4.63
CA ILE A 122 1.81 1.39 3.72
C ILE A 122 1.72 2.19 2.43
N THR A 123 2.76 2.96 2.11
CA THR A 123 2.81 3.82 0.92
C THR A 123 3.87 3.33 -0.05
N LYS A 124 3.50 3.22 -1.34
CA LYS A 124 4.45 2.94 -2.43
C LYS A 124 4.82 4.23 -3.14
N ILE A 125 6.09 4.60 -3.10
CA ILE A 125 6.65 5.74 -3.85
C ILE A 125 7.44 5.19 -5.05
N VAL A 126 7.25 5.82 -6.22
CA VAL A 126 8.01 5.51 -7.43
C VAL A 126 8.67 6.78 -7.94
N THR A 127 9.98 6.71 -8.18
CA THR A 127 10.77 7.76 -8.83
C THR A 127 11.12 7.33 -10.25
N THR A 128 11.19 8.27 -11.18
CA THR A 128 11.55 8.01 -12.58
C THR A 128 12.78 8.81 -12.99
N GLU A 129 13.44 8.39 -14.07
CA GLU A 129 14.35 9.28 -14.80
C GLU A 129 13.52 10.29 -15.63
N ASP A 130 14.13 11.43 -15.99
CA ASP A 130 13.44 12.54 -16.65
C ASP A 130 12.70 12.09 -17.92
N GLY A 131 11.39 12.36 -17.96
CA GLY A 131 10.53 12.10 -19.12
C GLY A 131 9.89 10.71 -19.18
N GLU A 132 10.20 9.81 -18.25
CA GLU A 132 9.53 8.51 -18.19
C GLU A 132 8.16 8.59 -17.50
N THR A 133 7.21 7.80 -18.01
CA THR A 133 5.87 7.65 -17.42
C THR A 133 5.74 6.26 -16.81
N VAL A 134 5.35 6.19 -15.54
CA VAL A 134 5.09 4.93 -14.84
C VAL A 134 3.84 4.28 -15.43
N PRO A 135 3.87 2.97 -15.77
CA PRO A 135 2.68 2.27 -16.24
C PRO A 135 1.57 2.34 -15.19
N ALA A 136 0.37 2.76 -15.58
CA ALA A 136 -0.74 3.00 -14.66
C ALA A 136 -1.25 1.73 -13.96
N ASP A 137 -1.01 0.56 -14.55
CA ASP A 137 -1.38 -0.77 -14.03
C ASP A 137 -0.23 -1.48 -13.31
N ALA A 138 0.93 -0.83 -13.15
CA ALA A 138 2.07 -1.40 -12.45
C ALA A 138 1.79 -1.52 -10.94
N GLU A 139 1.62 -2.75 -10.46
CA GLU A 139 1.36 -3.05 -9.04
C GLU A 139 2.54 -3.73 -8.36
N SER A 140 2.89 -3.23 -7.18
CA SER A 140 3.83 -3.89 -6.27
C SER A 140 3.08 -4.60 -5.16
N SER A 141 3.54 -5.80 -4.76
CA SER A 141 2.88 -6.61 -3.74
C SER A 141 3.62 -6.56 -2.41
N PHE A 142 2.89 -6.29 -1.33
CA PHE A 142 3.39 -6.17 0.03
C PHE A 142 2.80 -7.26 0.91
N LYS A 143 3.64 -8.18 1.38
CA LYS A 143 3.28 -9.18 2.36
C LYS A 143 3.23 -8.55 3.75
N VAL A 144 2.15 -8.81 4.46
CA VAL A 144 1.85 -8.29 5.79
C VAL A 144 2.00 -9.42 6.81
N GLY A 145 2.97 -9.32 7.70
CA GLY A 145 3.11 -10.17 8.89
C GLY A 145 2.60 -9.44 10.13
N LEU A 146 1.81 -10.12 10.95
CA LEU A 146 1.20 -9.58 12.18
C LEU A 146 1.32 -10.60 13.31
N LYS A 147 1.95 -10.21 14.41
CA LYS A 147 2.17 -11.07 15.58
C LYS A 147 1.95 -10.29 16.88
N ASP A 148 1.34 -10.91 17.86
CA ASP A 148 1.28 -10.39 19.23
C ASP A 148 2.65 -10.53 19.93
N ALA A 149 2.73 -10.07 21.18
CA ALA A 149 3.94 -10.14 22.00
C ALA A 149 4.43 -11.58 22.26
N SER A 150 3.58 -12.60 22.08
CA SER A 150 3.95 -14.02 22.18
C SER A 150 4.45 -14.61 20.86
N GLY A 151 4.49 -13.81 19.79
CA GLY A 151 4.87 -14.26 18.45
C GLY A 151 3.76 -15.03 17.74
N GLN A 152 2.50 -14.88 18.16
CA GLN A 152 1.35 -15.56 17.58
C GLN A 152 0.42 -14.58 16.86
N TRP A 153 -0.31 -15.06 15.86
CA TRP A 153 -1.40 -14.28 15.28
C TRP A 153 -2.69 -14.63 16.02
N GLY A 154 -3.32 -13.61 16.62
CA GLY A 154 -4.59 -13.76 17.36
C GLY A 154 -5.80 -14.16 16.51
N GLY A 155 -5.64 -14.24 15.18
CA GLY A 155 -6.70 -14.62 14.25
C GLY A 155 -7.58 -13.46 13.80
N GLY A 156 -8.52 -13.75 12.89
CA GLY A 156 -9.45 -12.78 12.34
C GLY A 156 -8.90 -12.00 11.15
N ALA A 157 -9.81 -11.53 10.29
CA ALA A 157 -9.45 -10.66 9.17
C ALA A 157 -9.65 -9.20 9.58
N LEU A 158 -8.63 -8.37 9.35
CA LEU A 158 -8.67 -6.93 9.54
C LEU A 158 -9.15 -6.26 8.26
N THR A 159 -9.86 -5.14 8.38
CA THR A 159 -10.19 -4.33 7.19
C THR A 159 -8.98 -3.51 6.80
N TYR A 160 -8.71 -3.42 5.49
CA TYR A 160 -7.82 -2.41 4.95
C TYR A 160 -8.50 -1.62 3.82
N ARG A 161 -8.02 -0.41 3.59
CA ARG A 161 -8.48 0.49 2.53
C ARG A 161 -7.28 0.99 1.75
N VAL A 162 -7.40 1.13 0.43
CA VAL A 162 -6.38 1.76 -0.40
C VAL A 162 -6.88 3.14 -0.81
N TYR A 163 -5.98 4.10 -0.74
CA TYR A 163 -6.21 5.49 -1.08
C TYR A 163 -5.27 5.92 -2.20
N GLU A 164 -5.81 6.71 -3.12
CA GLU A 164 -5.04 7.41 -4.14
C GLU A 164 -4.32 8.62 -3.53
N SER A 165 -3.40 9.22 -4.30
CA SER A 165 -2.62 10.38 -3.86
C SER A 165 -3.47 11.63 -3.55
N ASP A 166 -4.68 11.71 -4.10
CA ASP A 166 -5.63 12.79 -3.83
C ASP A 166 -6.49 12.55 -2.57
N GLY A 167 -6.28 11.41 -1.89
CA GLY A 167 -7.01 11.00 -0.70
C GLY A 167 -8.33 10.28 -0.97
N SER A 168 -8.73 10.08 -2.23
CA SER A 168 -9.90 9.27 -2.56
C SER A 168 -9.64 7.78 -2.27
N MET A 169 -10.65 7.07 -1.79
CA MET A 169 -10.56 5.63 -1.54
C MET A 169 -10.88 4.87 -2.83
N SER A 170 -9.94 4.06 -3.29
CA SER A 170 -10.09 3.25 -4.51
C SER A 170 -10.40 1.78 -4.25
N TYR A 171 -10.04 1.27 -3.06
CA TYR A 171 -10.28 -0.12 -2.71
C TYR A 171 -10.55 -0.34 -1.22
N LYS A 172 -11.38 -1.34 -0.91
CA LYS A 172 -11.61 -1.86 0.44
C LYS A 172 -11.55 -3.38 0.41
N GLY A 173 -10.77 -3.96 1.32
CA GLY A 173 -10.65 -5.41 1.46
C GLY A 173 -10.36 -5.83 2.88
N THR A 174 -9.97 -7.10 3.02
CA THR A 174 -9.59 -7.69 4.30
C THR A 174 -8.21 -8.34 4.21
N ILE A 175 -7.46 -8.29 5.31
CA ILE A 175 -6.11 -8.83 5.42
C ILE A 175 -5.95 -9.64 6.70
N SER A 176 -5.08 -10.65 6.67
CA SER A 176 -4.68 -11.46 7.84
C SER A 176 -3.17 -11.65 7.81
N ASP A 177 -2.59 -12.18 8.89
CA ASP A 177 -1.17 -12.52 8.94
C ASP A 177 -0.75 -13.39 7.74
N GLY A 178 0.35 -12.98 7.10
CA GLY A 178 0.91 -13.60 5.90
C GLY A 178 0.22 -13.21 4.59
N GLY A 179 -0.88 -12.45 4.63
CA GLY A 179 -1.58 -11.97 3.44
C GLY A 179 -0.81 -10.89 2.67
N THR A 180 -1.31 -10.52 1.49
CA THR A 180 -0.67 -9.55 0.60
C THR A 180 -1.60 -8.40 0.24
N ILE A 181 -1.04 -7.21 0.11
CA ILE A 181 -1.70 -6.01 -0.41
C ILE A 181 -0.97 -5.56 -1.68
N SER A 182 -1.72 -5.28 -2.75
CA SER A 182 -1.17 -4.68 -3.97
C SER A 182 -1.33 -3.15 -3.93
N LEU A 183 -0.28 -2.43 -4.34
CA LEU A 183 -0.32 -0.97 -4.49
C LEU A 183 0.33 -0.54 -5.81
N GLN A 184 -0.30 0.40 -6.48
CA GLN A 184 0.27 1.17 -7.59
C GLN A 184 1.14 2.32 -7.06
N ALA A 185 1.82 3.00 -7.96
CA ALA A 185 2.61 4.17 -7.63
C ALA A 185 1.76 5.24 -6.90
N SER A 186 2.29 5.79 -5.82
CA SER A 186 1.69 6.84 -4.99
C SER A 186 0.42 6.43 -4.21
N GLN A 187 0.01 5.16 -4.27
CA GLN A 187 -1.08 4.66 -3.45
C GLN A 187 -0.64 4.38 -2.01
N THR A 188 -1.60 4.48 -1.09
CA THR A 188 -1.41 4.15 0.33
C THR A 188 -2.49 3.18 0.82
N ALA A 189 -2.11 2.03 1.35
CA ALA A 189 -3.01 1.15 2.09
C ALA A 189 -3.02 1.50 3.58
N ARG A 190 -4.20 1.64 4.19
CA ARG A 190 -4.39 1.72 5.65
C ARG A 190 -5.01 0.43 6.17
N ILE A 191 -4.29 -0.31 7.01
CA ILE A 191 -4.81 -1.44 7.77
C ILE A 191 -5.37 -0.90 9.08
N LEU A 192 -6.63 -1.22 9.36
CA LEU A 192 -7.41 -0.58 10.42
C LEU A 192 -7.53 -1.46 11.66
N LEU A 193 -7.73 -0.81 12.82
CA LEU A 193 -8.11 -1.45 14.09
C LEU A 193 -7.11 -2.51 14.58
N LEU A 194 -5.81 -2.21 14.49
CA LEU A 194 -4.77 -3.06 15.05
C LEU A 194 -4.66 -2.87 16.57
N PRO A 195 -4.71 -3.96 17.37
CA PRO A 195 -4.45 -3.91 18.80
C PRO A 195 -3.14 -3.17 19.11
N SER A 196 -3.05 -2.54 20.28
CA SER A 196 -1.77 -1.96 20.72
C SER A 196 -0.73 -3.07 20.94
N GLN A 197 0.55 -2.73 20.75
CA GLN A 197 1.69 -3.65 20.89
C GLN A 197 1.68 -4.84 19.90
N MET A 198 0.89 -4.78 18.82
CA MET A 198 0.98 -5.75 17.73
C MET A 198 2.27 -5.51 16.94
N HIS A 199 3.13 -6.52 16.86
CA HIS A 199 4.30 -6.51 16.01
C HIS A 199 3.88 -6.69 14.55
N TYR A 200 4.36 -5.81 13.68
CA TYR A 200 4.14 -5.92 12.24
C TYR A 200 5.46 -6.05 11.49
N THR A 201 5.41 -6.73 10.36
CA THR A 201 6.48 -6.81 9.37
C THR A 201 5.87 -6.66 7.98
N ILE A 202 6.30 -5.68 7.20
CA ILE A 202 5.87 -5.46 5.83
C ILE A 202 7.04 -5.78 4.91
N GLU A 203 6.81 -6.63 3.92
CA GLU A 203 7.84 -7.06 2.97
C GLU A 203 7.33 -6.91 1.54
N GLU A 204 8.06 -6.18 0.71
CA GLU A 204 7.76 -6.09 -0.72
C GLU A 204 8.24 -7.35 -1.44
N GLN A 205 7.30 -8.15 -1.97
CA GLN A 205 7.57 -9.48 -2.53
C GLN A 205 7.86 -9.44 -4.03
N SER A 206 7.12 -8.62 -4.78
CA SER A 206 7.18 -8.62 -6.24
C SER A 206 7.13 -7.21 -6.80
N LEU A 207 8.04 -6.95 -7.73
CA LEU A 207 8.12 -5.73 -8.52
C LEU A 207 7.75 -6.02 -9.98
N PRO A 208 6.99 -5.14 -10.64
CA PRO A 208 6.80 -5.20 -12.08
C PRO A 208 8.14 -5.03 -12.83
N GLY A 209 8.16 -5.43 -14.10
CA GLY A 209 9.33 -5.22 -14.96
C GLY A 209 9.70 -3.74 -15.08
N GLY A 210 10.99 -3.41 -14.99
CA GLY A 210 11.49 -2.03 -15.05
C GLY A 210 11.58 -1.34 -13.69
N PHE A 211 11.02 -1.93 -12.63
CA PHE A 211 11.12 -1.40 -11.28
C PHE A 211 12.30 -2.02 -10.53
N LYS A 212 12.95 -1.21 -9.70
CA LYS A 212 13.97 -1.65 -8.76
C LYS A 212 13.76 -0.95 -7.42
N ASN A 213 13.86 -1.70 -6.33
CA ASN A 213 13.81 -1.12 -4.99
C ASN A 213 15.04 -0.27 -4.70
N THR A 214 14.80 0.90 -4.13
CA THR A 214 15.84 1.85 -3.74
C THR A 214 15.89 2.05 -2.24
N ASP A 215 14.74 2.03 -1.56
CA ASP A 215 14.67 2.24 -0.12
C ASP A 215 13.41 1.65 0.52
N SER A 216 13.47 1.40 1.82
CA SER A 216 12.33 1.06 2.67
C SER A 216 12.49 1.66 4.06
N SER A 217 11.43 2.23 4.60
CA SER A 217 11.43 2.83 5.94
C SER A 217 10.32 2.24 6.81
N ASN A 218 10.66 1.98 8.08
CA ASN A 218 9.75 1.48 9.12
C ASN A 218 9.01 0.18 8.76
N ALA A 219 9.60 -0.66 7.91
CA ALA A 219 9.02 -1.92 7.45
C ALA A 219 8.66 -2.88 8.60
N THR A 220 9.26 -2.74 9.78
CA THR A 220 8.93 -3.50 10.98
C THR A 220 8.72 -2.58 12.17
N GLY A 221 7.79 -2.92 13.06
CA GLY A 221 7.54 -2.12 14.26
C GLY A 221 6.46 -2.70 15.15
N THR A 222 5.97 -1.89 16.08
CA THR A 222 4.83 -2.18 16.94
C THR A 222 3.78 -1.09 16.82
N THR A 223 2.51 -1.46 16.80
CA THR A 223 1.39 -0.51 16.82
C THR A 223 1.20 0.11 18.20
N GLY A 224 0.78 1.38 18.25
CA GLY A 224 0.29 2.04 19.46
C GLY A 224 -1.23 2.22 19.40
N ALA A 225 -1.88 2.28 20.56
CA ALA A 225 -3.28 2.71 20.63
C ALA A 225 -3.42 4.15 20.13
N ASN A 226 -4.47 4.43 19.37
CA ASN A 226 -4.80 5.75 18.83
C ASN A 226 -3.67 6.39 18.01
N THR A 227 -2.88 5.55 17.32
CA THR A 227 -1.75 5.99 16.49
C THR A 227 -1.82 5.47 15.06
N LEU A 228 -1.24 6.24 14.14
CA LEU A 228 -0.98 5.82 12.77
C LEU A 228 0.51 5.55 12.59
N SER A 229 0.88 4.29 12.39
CA SER A 229 2.24 3.89 12.02
C SER A 229 2.42 4.01 10.51
N THR A 230 3.48 4.66 10.04
CA THR A 230 3.73 4.85 8.59
C THR A 230 4.90 4.01 8.11
N VAL A 231 4.68 3.33 6.99
CA VAL A 231 5.64 2.47 6.31
C VAL A 231 5.75 2.93 4.86
N THR A 232 6.98 3.08 4.35
CA THR A 232 7.21 3.57 3.00
C THR A 232 8.18 2.68 2.26
N PHE A 233 7.85 2.36 1.02
CA PHE A 233 8.73 1.67 0.08
C PHE A 233 8.95 2.55 -1.14
N THR A 234 10.21 2.73 -1.52
CA THR A 234 10.59 3.53 -2.68
C THR A 234 11.21 2.63 -3.74
N SER A 235 10.74 2.77 -4.97
CA SER A 235 11.40 2.17 -6.15
C SER A 235 11.76 3.23 -7.15
N ASN A 236 12.80 2.96 -7.94
CA ASN A 236 12.97 3.61 -9.22
C ASN A 236 12.31 2.77 -10.33
N TYR A 237 11.67 3.44 -11.28
CA TYR A 237 11.25 2.86 -12.55
C TYR A 237 12.19 3.34 -13.65
N ALA A 238 12.56 2.40 -14.52
CA ALA A 238 13.31 2.64 -15.75
C ALA A 238 12.74 1.73 -16.85
N THR A 239 12.49 2.28 -18.04
CA THR A 239 11.97 1.52 -19.16
C THR A 239 12.92 0.36 -19.49
N PRO A 240 12.48 -0.91 -19.43
CA PRO A 240 13.34 -2.04 -19.75
C PRO A 240 13.87 -1.92 -21.18
N LEU A 241 15.19 -2.01 -21.36
CA LEU A 241 15.80 -1.99 -22.69
C LEU A 241 15.33 -3.22 -23.47
N LEU A 242 14.65 -3.01 -24.60
CA LEU A 242 14.28 -4.08 -25.50
C LEU A 242 15.51 -4.53 -26.30
N LEU A 243 15.96 -5.76 -26.07
CA LEU A 243 17.02 -6.38 -26.86
C LEU A 243 16.40 -7.23 -27.97
N LEU A 244 16.49 -6.77 -29.21
CA LEU A 244 16.13 -7.60 -30.37
C LEU A 244 17.25 -8.64 -30.57
N THR A 245 16.98 -9.88 -30.17
CA THR A 245 17.93 -11.00 -30.27
C THR A 245 18.17 -11.43 -31.71
N GLN A 246 17.17 -11.23 -32.58
CA GLN A 246 17.30 -11.35 -34.02
C GLN A 246 17.68 -10.00 -34.62
N GLY A 247 18.71 -9.99 -35.47
CA GLY A 247 19.14 -8.78 -36.16
C GLY A 247 18.08 -8.29 -37.14
N LEU A 248 18.06 -6.99 -37.41
CA LEU A 248 17.20 -6.45 -38.46
C LEU A 248 17.78 -6.86 -39.82
N GLU A 249 17.00 -7.57 -40.64
CA GLU A 249 17.44 -8.08 -41.93
C GLU A 249 16.71 -7.44 -43.10
N VAL A 250 17.43 -7.25 -44.20
CA VAL A 250 16.90 -6.84 -45.50
C VAL A 250 17.24 -7.90 -46.54
N THR A 251 16.22 -8.34 -47.29
CA THR A 251 16.41 -9.28 -48.40
C THR A 251 16.15 -8.57 -49.72
N ARG A 252 17.12 -8.64 -50.64
CA ARG A 252 16.96 -8.11 -51.99
C ARG A 252 16.48 -9.21 -52.94
N VAL A 253 15.31 -8.96 -53.56
CA VAL A 253 14.77 -9.80 -54.64
C VAL A 253 14.90 -9.03 -55.95
N LEU A 254 15.37 -9.72 -56.99
CA LEU A 254 15.42 -9.21 -58.36
C LEU A 254 14.40 -9.97 -59.19
N GLU A 255 13.40 -9.26 -59.72
CA GLU A 255 12.42 -9.82 -60.64
C GLU A 255 12.84 -9.51 -62.09
N GLY A 256 12.58 -10.46 -63.00
CA GLY A 256 12.89 -10.29 -64.42
C GLY A 256 14.35 -10.57 -64.84
N ARG A 257 15.26 -10.88 -63.90
CA ARG A 257 16.61 -11.39 -64.22
C ARG A 257 17.26 -12.14 -63.04
N PRO A 258 18.22 -13.05 -63.31
CA PRO A 258 19.06 -13.61 -62.25
C PRO A 258 20.07 -12.58 -61.70
N TRP A 259 20.62 -12.88 -60.51
CA TRP A 259 21.75 -12.15 -59.93
C TRP A 259 23.03 -12.36 -60.76
N LEU A 260 23.78 -11.30 -60.98
CA LEU A 260 25.12 -11.32 -61.56
C LEU A 260 26.17 -11.28 -60.43
N LYS A 261 27.35 -11.87 -60.66
CA LYS A 261 28.44 -11.85 -59.67
C LYS A 261 28.88 -10.43 -59.29
N SER A 262 28.71 -9.46 -60.20
CA SER A 262 29.03 -8.05 -59.98
C SER A 262 27.92 -7.25 -59.30
N ASP A 263 26.73 -7.83 -59.06
CA ASP A 263 25.63 -7.12 -58.41
C ASP A 263 25.95 -6.89 -56.91
N HIS A 264 25.85 -5.63 -56.49
CA HIS A 264 26.04 -5.17 -55.12
C HIS A 264 24.98 -4.10 -54.81
N PHE A 265 24.20 -4.31 -53.76
CA PHE A 265 23.18 -3.36 -53.29
C PHE A 265 23.44 -3.02 -51.84
N GLU A 266 23.77 -1.76 -51.58
CA GLU A 266 23.91 -1.21 -50.23
C GLU A 266 22.57 -0.62 -49.77
N PHE A 267 22.19 -0.93 -48.55
CA PHE A 267 21.01 -0.40 -47.88
C PHE A 267 21.46 0.42 -46.68
N THR A 268 20.83 1.57 -46.48
CA THR A 268 21.02 2.41 -45.29
C THR A 268 19.74 2.43 -44.48
N LEU A 269 19.87 2.18 -43.18
CA LEU A 269 18.80 2.30 -42.20
C LEU A 269 18.87 3.67 -41.54
N ALA A 270 17.75 4.38 -41.51
CA ALA A 270 17.61 5.68 -40.85
C ALA A 270 16.54 5.61 -39.77
N ALA A 271 16.76 6.34 -38.68
CA ALA A 271 15.76 6.51 -37.64
C ALA A 271 14.64 7.43 -38.11
N ILE A 272 13.41 7.13 -37.68
CA ILE A 272 12.28 8.06 -37.70
C ILE A 272 12.04 8.47 -36.25
N ASP A 273 11.81 9.76 -36.00
CA ASP A 273 11.40 10.30 -34.69
C ASP A 273 12.23 9.77 -33.51
N ALA A 274 13.56 9.82 -33.65
CA ALA A 274 14.54 9.37 -32.66
C ALA A 274 14.51 7.86 -32.29
N ALA A 275 13.90 7.01 -33.12
CA ALA A 275 13.94 5.58 -32.93
C ALA A 275 15.38 5.03 -32.85
N PRO A 276 15.65 4.05 -31.96
CA PRO A 276 16.98 3.50 -31.80
C PRO A 276 17.48 2.81 -33.08
N LEU A 277 18.74 3.06 -33.44
CA LEU A 277 19.44 2.41 -34.56
C LEU A 277 20.36 1.29 -34.06
N PRO A 278 20.61 0.25 -34.89
CA PRO A 278 21.59 -0.77 -34.57
C PRO A 278 23.01 -0.20 -34.75
N GLU A 279 24.02 -0.90 -34.21
CA GLU A 279 25.42 -0.48 -34.32
C GLU A 279 25.88 -0.30 -35.78
N GLN A 280 25.29 -1.06 -36.72
CA GLN A 280 25.53 -0.93 -38.15
C GLN A 280 24.29 -0.37 -38.85
N THR A 281 24.40 0.83 -39.41
CA THR A 281 23.31 1.46 -40.17
C THR A 281 23.36 1.17 -41.66
N THR A 282 24.38 0.43 -42.13
CA THR A 282 24.49 -0.02 -43.51
C THR A 282 24.58 -1.54 -43.60
N ALA A 283 23.98 -2.12 -44.63
CA ALA A 283 24.03 -3.55 -44.91
C ALA A 283 24.05 -3.78 -46.43
N THR A 284 24.85 -4.76 -46.87
CA THR A 284 25.06 -5.03 -48.29
C THR A 284 24.54 -6.41 -48.68
N ALA A 285 23.71 -6.45 -49.73
CA ALA A 285 23.33 -7.69 -50.41
C ALA A 285 24.17 -7.91 -51.68
N THR A 286 24.65 -9.13 -51.87
CA THR A 286 25.42 -9.57 -53.04
C THR A 286 24.85 -10.86 -53.62
N ALA A 287 25.34 -11.30 -54.78
CA ALA A 287 24.94 -12.59 -55.35
C ALA A 287 25.18 -13.80 -54.43
N GLY A 288 26.22 -13.74 -53.58
CA GLY A 288 26.56 -14.79 -52.61
C GLY A 288 25.83 -14.68 -51.26
N ALA A 289 25.25 -13.51 -50.96
CA ALA A 289 24.51 -13.23 -49.74
C ALA A 289 23.36 -12.25 -50.03
N LYS A 290 22.19 -12.79 -50.41
CA LYS A 290 21.03 -12.01 -50.86
C LYS A 290 20.25 -11.35 -49.71
N THR A 291 20.47 -11.85 -48.49
CA THR A 291 19.98 -11.29 -47.24
C THR A 291 21.15 -10.67 -46.51
N ALA A 292 20.98 -9.40 -46.13
CA ALA A 292 21.96 -8.63 -45.38
C ALA A 292 21.37 -8.28 -44.02
N SER A 293 22.21 -8.25 -42.99
CA SER A 293 21.80 -7.91 -41.62
C SER A 293 22.41 -6.57 -41.22
N PHE A 294 21.61 -5.73 -40.57
CA PHE A 294 22.07 -4.52 -39.87
C PHE A 294 22.57 -4.84 -38.44
N GLY A 295 22.60 -6.12 -38.07
CA GLY A 295 22.94 -6.54 -36.72
C GLY A 295 21.79 -6.29 -35.73
N ARG A 296 22.11 -6.39 -34.44
CA ARG A 296 21.13 -6.27 -33.35
C ARG A 296 20.82 -4.81 -33.07
N LEU A 297 19.54 -4.53 -32.82
CA LEU A 297 19.08 -3.26 -32.29
C LEU A 297 19.27 -3.24 -30.77
N ARG A 298 19.93 -2.20 -30.26
CA ARG A 298 19.94 -1.86 -28.83
C ARG A 298 18.93 -0.73 -28.65
N SER A 299 17.74 -1.03 -28.14
CA SER A 299 16.78 0.03 -27.80
C SER A 299 17.31 0.81 -26.60
N THR A 300 17.48 2.13 -26.75
CA THR A 300 17.68 3.08 -25.64
C THR A 300 16.35 3.79 -25.38
N GLY A 301 15.44 3.15 -24.65
CA GLY A 301 14.36 3.80 -23.89
C GLY A 301 13.22 4.55 -24.61
N LEU A 302 13.29 4.86 -25.91
CA LEU A 302 12.16 5.51 -26.62
C LEU A 302 11.31 4.50 -27.39
N GLU A 303 9.99 4.61 -27.24
CA GLU A 303 8.98 3.73 -27.83
C GLU A 303 9.25 3.39 -29.31
N SER A 304 9.24 2.09 -29.63
CA SER A 304 9.41 1.63 -31.00
C SER A 304 8.05 1.55 -31.70
N THR A 305 7.64 2.62 -32.37
CA THR A 305 6.73 2.50 -33.52
C THR A 305 7.55 2.42 -34.80
N ALA A 306 8.19 1.28 -35.05
CA ALA A 306 8.88 1.04 -36.31
C ALA A 306 7.87 0.64 -37.40
N THR A 307 7.30 1.63 -38.11
CA THR A 307 6.49 1.38 -39.30
C THR A 307 7.41 1.07 -40.49
N ARG A 308 7.25 -0.12 -41.11
CA ARG A 308 8.00 -0.49 -42.33
C ARG A 308 7.65 0.46 -43.48
N SER A 309 8.58 1.33 -43.88
CA SER A 309 8.52 2.04 -45.15
C SER A 309 9.87 1.92 -45.86
N ALA A 310 9.89 1.19 -46.97
CA ALA A 310 11.04 1.13 -47.87
C ALA A 310 10.80 2.13 -49.01
N ARG A 311 11.61 3.20 -49.06
CA ARG A 311 11.65 4.10 -50.22
C ARG A 311 12.82 3.70 -51.10
N ALA A 312 12.53 3.26 -52.32
CA ALA A 312 13.55 3.04 -53.34
C ALA A 312 14.23 4.38 -53.71
N PRO A 313 15.56 4.42 -53.89
CA PRO A 313 16.20 5.56 -54.52
C PRO A 313 15.67 5.71 -55.95
N ARG A 314 15.02 6.84 -56.24
CA ARG A 314 14.92 7.34 -57.61
C ARG A 314 16.33 7.80 -57.95
N ASP A 315 16.98 7.09 -58.87
CA ASP A 315 17.75 7.67 -59.97
C ASP A 315 18.62 6.59 -60.61
N LEU A 316 18.16 6.06 -61.73
CA LEU A 316 19.05 5.68 -62.83
C LEU A 316 18.41 6.12 -64.16
N PRO A 317 19.23 6.61 -65.10
CA PRO A 317 18.78 7.47 -66.18
C PRO A 317 18.01 6.71 -67.26
N VAL A 318 16.97 7.36 -67.78
CA VAL A 318 16.32 6.96 -69.03
C VAL A 318 17.34 7.11 -70.17
N CYS A 319 17.65 6.02 -70.86
CA CYS A 319 18.24 6.09 -72.19
C CYS A 319 17.28 5.43 -73.20
N LYS A 320 16.67 6.27 -74.04
CA LYS A 320 15.91 5.89 -75.23
C LYS A 320 16.84 5.23 -76.24
N THR A 321 16.52 4.03 -76.70
CA THR A 321 17.09 3.46 -77.92
C THR A 321 16.28 3.95 -79.13
N MET A 322 16.89 4.77 -79.99
CA MET A 322 16.59 4.77 -81.43
C MET A 322 17.54 3.79 -82.12
N GLY A 323 17.03 3.00 -83.06
CA GLY A 323 17.85 2.13 -83.91
C GLY A 323 17.03 1.31 -84.91
N HIS A 324 17.13 1.70 -86.17
CA HIS A 324 16.50 1.16 -87.38
C HIS A 324 16.39 -0.37 -87.55
N GLY A 325 15.19 -0.80 -87.99
CA GLY A 325 14.94 -1.39 -89.31
C GLY A 325 15.39 -2.83 -89.59
N SER A 326 14.43 -3.74 -89.82
CA SER A 326 14.33 -4.52 -91.07
C SER A 326 13.07 -5.40 -91.15
N SER A 327 12.35 -5.23 -92.26
CA SER A 327 11.55 -6.18 -93.05
C SER A 327 10.56 -7.16 -92.37
N HIS A 328 9.30 -7.12 -92.80
CA HIS A 328 8.50 -8.20 -93.43
C HIS A 328 7.23 -7.52 -94.03
N SER A 329 7.08 -7.29 -95.35
CA SER A 329 6.44 -8.18 -96.36
C SER A 329 5.15 -8.84 -95.82
N ARG A 330 3.92 -8.72 -96.35
CA ARG A 330 3.30 -8.38 -97.66
C ARG A 330 1.85 -7.90 -97.35
N GLY A 331 1.25 -6.94 -98.06
CA GLY A 331 0.42 -7.14 -99.28
C GLY A 331 -1.00 -7.67 -98.91
N ASN A 332 -2.14 -7.18 -99.39
CA ASN A 332 -2.44 -6.44 -100.60
C ASN A 332 -3.91 -5.97 -100.55
N ARG A 333 -4.17 -4.79 -101.14
CA ARG A 333 -5.43 -4.22 -101.66
C ARG A 333 -6.62 -3.99 -100.75
#